data_AF-A0A831XPZ1-F1
#
_entry.id   AF-A0A831XPZ1-F1
#
_cell.length_a   1.000
_cell.length_b   1.000
_cell.length_c   1.000
_cell.angle_alpha   90.00
_cell.angle_beta   90.00
_cell.angle_gamma   90.00
#
_symmetry.space_group_name_H-M   'P 1'
#
loop_
_entity.id
_entity.type
_entity.pdbx_description
1 polymer ?
#
loop_
_entity_poly.entity_id
_entity_poly.type
_entity_poly.pdbx_seq_one_letter_code
_entity_poly.pdbx_strand_id
1 'polypeptide(L)'
;MRPRRLIAVLLVFTLAGTVLLTAQRRLDGLRGARGDENELLYLPNQRLLNHFTAGLSNVIADLLWLQCVQYIAREFKTEQTYTWLNHMCETITRLDPYFVAAYRYGGIFLAALKADDAASIKLLHDGIVHNPDTWQLPYEMACVYLVNRRDDPDSKRLAAQYLAIAAATGEAPAFVTETAQALMQEEDLLDIERGMWEHMRASDDQLMRDVARRKLEELKLRMNCRGLNQAVSVFEETQGRPPKDLSELTSSGFLSALPSDPMGGRYFIDADGKVKNTTVLDAQVQKRLRMLQGAVDRFEKNHGRYPRSLDELVSTRVFSNLPPHPYAGRTWGYDADSGKVQGG
;
A
#
# COMPACT_ATOMS: atom_id res chain seq x y z
N MET A 1 -63.04 -12.71 0.92
CA MET A 1 -62.14 -12.33 2.03
C MET A 1 -62.55 -10.95 2.52
N ARG A 2 -62.76 -10.77 3.84
CA ARG A 2 -63.48 -9.61 4.41
C ARG A 2 -62.65 -8.31 4.25
N PRO A 3 -63.26 -7.17 3.86
CA PRO A 3 -62.58 -5.89 3.60
C PRO A 3 -61.71 -5.39 4.78
N ARG A 4 -62.04 -5.80 6.00
CA ARG A 4 -61.25 -5.57 7.21
C ARG A 4 -59.82 -6.12 7.16
N ARG A 5 -59.57 -7.25 6.46
CA ARG A 5 -58.22 -7.83 6.35
C ARG A 5 -57.35 -7.07 5.35
N LEU A 6 -57.94 -6.56 4.26
CA LEU A 6 -57.24 -5.71 3.29
C LEU A 6 -56.83 -4.38 3.93
N ILE A 7 -57.72 -3.77 4.71
CA ILE A 7 -57.42 -2.53 5.45
C ILE A 7 -56.30 -2.74 6.48
N ALA A 8 -56.31 -3.87 7.20
CA ALA A 8 -55.25 -4.19 8.16
C ALA A 8 -53.88 -4.39 7.49
N VAL A 9 -53.83 -5.07 6.34
CA VAL A 9 -52.58 -5.26 5.58
C VAL A 9 -52.05 -3.93 5.05
N LEU A 10 -52.92 -3.08 4.50
CA LEU A 10 -52.53 -1.75 4.02
C LEU A 10 -52.00 -0.88 5.15
N LEU A 11 -52.65 -0.90 6.33
CA LEU A 11 -52.17 -0.19 7.52
C LEU A 11 -50.79 -0.67 7.94
N VAL A 12 -50.54 -1.99 8.00
CA VAL A 12 -49.22 -2.54 8.36
C VAL A 12 -48.14 -2.13 7.36
N PHE A 13 -48.43 -2.15 6.06
CA PHE A 13 -47.46 -1.71 5.03
C PHE A 13 -47.20 -0.21 5.10
N THR A 14 -48.22 0.62 5.34
CA THR A 14 -48.02 2.06 5.52
C THR A 14 -47.24 2.38 6.78
N LEU A 15 -47.48 1.65 7.89
CA LEU A 15 -46.74 1.80 9.14
C LEU A 15 -45.29 1.34 8.99
N ALA A 16 -45.05 0.21 8.31
CA ALA A 16 -43.70 -0.26 8.01
C ALA A 16 -42.95 0.72 7.09
N GLY A 17 -43.63 1.26 6.06
CA GLY A 17 -43.08 2.25 5.16
C GLY A 17 -42.72 3.56 5.86
N THR A 18 -43.57 4.05 6.77
CA THR A 18 -43.27 5.26 7.56
C THR A 18 -42.14 5.04 8.56
N VAL A 19 -42.05 3.86 9.17
CA VAL A 19 -40.92 3.47 10.03
C VAL A 19 -39.62 3.39 9.23
N LEU A 20 -39.62 2.79 8.04
CA LEU A 20 -38.44 2.76 7.17
C LEU A 20 -38.02 4.16 6.70
N LEU A 21 -38.96 5.00 6.29
CA LEU A 21 -38.67 6.36 5.82
C LEU A 21 -38.17 7.26 6.95
N THR A 22 -38.70 7.10 8.16
CA THR A 22 -38.22 7.85 9.33
C THR A 22 -36.86 7.34 9.82
N ALA A 23 -36.61 6.03 9.76
CA ALA A 23 -35.29 5.46 10.01
C ALA A 23 -34.27 5.96 8.98
N GLN A 24 -34.61 5.95 7.69
CA GLN A 24 -33.75 6.50 6.63
C GLN A 24 -33.49 7.99 6.83
N ARG A 25 -34.51 8.80 7.10
CA ARG A 25 -34.32 10.25 7.33
C ARG A 25 -33.51 10.54 8.59
N ARG A 26 -33.61 9.71 9.63
CA ARG A 26 -32.75 9.83 10.81
C ARG A 26 -31.31 9.39 10.51
N LEU A 27 -31.12 8.32 9.76
CA LEU A 27 -29.80 7.87 9.29
C LEU A 27 -29.15 8.92 8.38
N ASP A 28 -29.92 9.54 7.48
CA ASP A 28 -29.44 10.60 6.60
C ASP A 28 -29.22 11.92 7.35
N GLY A 29 -30.02 12.20 8.38
CA GLY A 29 -29.80 13.33 9.30
C GLY A 29 -28.56 13.16 10.18
N LEU A 30 -28.23 11.93 10.58
CA LEU A 30 -26.99 11.58 11.28
C LEU A 30 -25.76 11.63 10.34
N ARG A 31 -25.92 11.26 9.07
CA ARG A 31 -24.89 11.39 8.03
C ARG A 31 -24.63 12.86 7.62
N GLY A 32 -25.64 13.72 7.76
CA GLY A 32 -25.61 15.11 7.31
C GLY A 32 -24.85 16.11 8.20
N ALA A 33 -24.37 15.69 9.37
CA ALA A 33 -23.71 16.57 10.33
C ALA A 33 -22.43 15.95 10.90
N ARG A 34 -21.36 15.89 10.09
CA ARG A 34 -19.95 15.88 10.58
C ARG A 34 -19.64 14.89 11.73
N GLY A 35 -20.31 13.74 11.76
CA GLY A 35 -20.36 12.83 12.91
C GLY A 35 -19.53 11.56 12.71
N ASP A 36 -18.45 11.48 13.48
CA ASP A 36 -17.63 10.31 13.82
C ASP A 36 -17.24 9.32 12.72
N GLU A 37 -16.02 9.49 12.23
CA GLU A 37 -15.21 8.50 11.51
C GLU A 37 -15.04 7.17 12.27
N ASN A 38 -15.44 7.13 13.55
CA ASN A 38 -15.37 5.96 14.42
C ASN A 38 -16.67 5.12 14.48
N GLU A 39 -17.86 5.68 14.25
CA GLU A 39 -19.10 4.97 14.62
C GLU A 39 -19.56 3.90 13.61
N LEU A 40 -19.25 4.04 12.32
CA LEU A 40 -19.63 3.05 11.30
C LEU A 40 -18.60 1.91 11.14
N LEU A 41 -17.45 2.01 11.81
CA LEU A 41 -16.42 0.96 11.85
C LEU A 41 -16.69 -0.14 12.89
N TYR A 42 -17.71 0.01 13.74
CA TYR A 42 -18.07 -0.98 14.76
C TYR A 42 -18.94 -2.11 14.18
N LEU A 43 -18.32 -3.03 13.43
CA LEU A 43 -18.82 -4.41 13.44
C LEU A 43 -18.32 -5.08 14.72
N PRO A 44 -19.19 -5.60 15.59
CA PRO A 44 -18.78 -6.07 16.91
C PRO A 44 -17.94 -7.36 16.80
N ASN A 45 -17.15 -7.61 17.86
CA ASN A 45 -16.35 -8.80 18.15
C ASN A 45 -16.90 -10.11 17.53
N GLN A 46 -16.01 -10.96 17.00
CA GLN A 46 -16.17 -12.21 16.23
C GLN A 46 -17.41 -13.08 16.52
N ARG A 47 -17.94 -13.05 17.74
CA ARG A 47 -19.13 -13.80 18.17
C ARG A 47 -20.46 -13.17 17.74
N LEU A 48 -20.51 -11.84 17.59
CA LEU A 48 -21.72 -11.14 17.12
C LEU A 48 -21.91 -11.26 15.60
N LEU A 49 -20.82 -11.25 14.82
CA LEU A 49 -20.91 -11.35 13.35
C LEU A 49 -21.63 -12.62 12.90
N ASN A 50 -21.29 -13.80 13.41
CA ASN A 50 -21.92 -15.05 12.97
C ASN A 50 -23.41 -15.17 13.35
N HIS A 51 -23.87 -14.51 14.42
CA HIS A 51 -25.27 -14.59 14.87
C HIS A 51 -26.14 -13.48 14.29
N PHE A 52 -25.57 -12.31 13.98
CA PHE A 52 -26.30 -11.17 13.41
C PHE A 52 -26.36 -11.17 11.87
N THR A 53 -25.40 -11.80 11.18
CA THR A 53 -25.44 -11.80 9.70
C THR A 53 -26.55 -12.71 9.16
N ALA A 54 -27.13 -13.61 9.97
CA ALA A 54 -28.17 -14.56 9.56
C ALA A 54 -27.80 -15.35 8.28
N GLY A 55 -26.50 -15.59 8.05
CA GLY A 55 -25.97 -16.24 6.84
C GLY A 55 -25.64 -15.30 5.67
N LEU A 56 -25.87 -14.00 5.79
CA LEU A 56 -25.57 -12.97 4.77
C LEU A 56 -24.15 -12.37 4.91
N SER A 57 -23.21 -13.13 5.49
CA SER A 57 -21.84 -12.66 5.73
C SER A 57 -21.16 -12.15 4.45
N ASN A 58 -21.38 -12.82 3.32
CA ASN A 58 -20.81 -12.43 2.02
C ASN A 58 -21.38 -11.10 1.52
N VAL A 59 -22.71 -10.89 1.65
CA VAL A 59 -23.35 -9.63 1.26
C VAL A 59 -22.86 -8.46 2.12
N ILE A 60 -22.62 -8.72 3.41
CA ILE A 60 -22.04 -7.72 4.31
C ILE A 60 -20.58 -7.45 3.94
N ALA A 61 -19.80 -8.48 3.58
CA ALA A 61 -18.44 -8.33 3.08
C ALA A 61 -18.41 -7.46 1.81
N ASP A 62 -19.32 -7.68 0.86
CA ASP A 62 -19.45 -6.87 -0.35
C ASP A 62 -19.75 -5.39 -0.03
N LEU A 63 -20.68 -5.15 0.89
CA LEU A 63 -21.02 -3.78 1.31
C LEU A 63 -19.83 -3.08 1.97
N LEU A 64 -19.11 -3.78 2.85
CA LEU A 64 -17.90 -3.26 3.48
C LEU A 64 -16.78 -3.03 2.47
N TRP A 65 -16.66 -3.88 1.45
CA TRP A 65 -15.71 -3.69 0.37
C TRP A 65 -15.99 -2.41 -0.42
N LEU A 66 -17.25 -2.14 -0.76
CA LEU A 66 -17.62 -0.87 -1.39
C LEU A 66 -17.29 0.34 -0.51
N GLN A 67 -17.44 0.24 0.81
CA GLN A 67 -17.02 1.29 1.73
C GLN A 67 -15.50 1.43 1.80
N CYS A 68 -14.77 0.30 1.77
CA CYS A 68 -13.31 0.27 1.74
C CYS A 68 -12.77 0.97 0.49
N VAL A 69 -13.31 0.65 -0.69
CA VAL A 69 -12.91 1.31 -1.95
C VAL A 69 -13.19 2.82 -1.90
N GLN A 70 -14.33 3.24 -1.35
CA GLN A 70 -14.64 4.67 -1.18
C GLN A 70 -13.69 5.36 -0.19
N TYR A 71 -13.36 4.69 0.91
CA TYR A 71 -12.36 5.16 1.87
C TYR A 71 -11.01 5.38 1.20
N ILE A 72 -10.53 4.38 0.45
CA ILE A 72 -9.25 4.44 -0.27
C ILE A 72 -9.27 5.57 -1.30
N ALA A 73 -10.34 5.69 -2.09
CA ALA A 73 -10.46 6.74 -3.10
C ALA A 73 -10.46 8.16 -2.49
N ARG A 74 -11.00 8.32 -1.28
CA ARG A 74 -10.95 9.59 -0.54
C ARG A 74 -9.53 9.86 -0.03
N GLU A 75 -8.94 8.92 0.68
CA GLU A 75 -7.57 9.03 1.22
C GLU A 75 -6.52 9.27 0.14
N PHE A 76 -6.72 8.69 -1.05
CA PHE A 76 -5.85 8.90 -2.19
C PHE A 76 -5.78 10.37 -2.64
N LYS A 77 -6.87 11.13 -2.43
CA LYS A 77 -6.98 12.55 -2.79
C LYS A 77 -6.60 13.50 -1.64
N THR A 78 -6.60 13.03 -0.40
CA THR A 78 -6.39 13.85 0.80
C THR A 78 -5.04 13.56 1.46
N GLU A 79 -5.03 12.88 2.59
CA GLU A 79 -3.89 12.79 3.53
C GLU A 79 -3.03 11.54 3.33
N GLN A 80 -3.54 10.52 2.62
CA GLN A 80 -2.82 9.29 2.27
C GLN A 80 -2.26 8.53 3.48
N THR A 81 -2.94 8.61 4.63
CA THR A 81 -2.51 7.92 5.87
C THR A 81 -3.01 6.48 5.93
N TYR A 82 -4.15 6.19 5.30
CA TYR A 82 -4.77 4.85 5.20
C TYR A 82 -4.82 4.12 6.55
N THR A 83 -5.12 4.85 7.63
CA THR A 83 -5.16 4.35 9.01
C THR A 83 -5.98 3.06 9.13
N TRP A 84 -7.17 3.02 8.54
CA TRP A 84 -8.14 1.93 8.72
C TRP A 84 -8.03 0.79 7.71
N LEU A 85 -7.23 0.95 6.66
CA LEU A 85 -7.21 0.03 5.52
C LEU A 85 -6.97 -1.43 5.93
N ASN A 86 -5.99 -1.66 6.81
CA ASN A 86 -5.68 -3.02 7.26
C ASN A 86 -6.86 -3.66 7.99
N HIS A 87 -7.46 -2.92 8.94
CA HIS A 87 -8.61 -3.42 9.71
C HIS A 87 -9.84 -3.70 8.83
N MET A 88 -10.09 -2.85 7.83
CA MET A 88 -11.17 -3.05 6.86
C MET A 88 -10.94 -4.33 6.05
N CYS A 89 -9.74 -4.51 5.48
CA CYS A 89 -9.39 -5.72 4.73
C CYS A 89 -9.54 -6.97 5.59
N GLU A 90 -8.95 -7.00 6.80
CA GLU A 90 -9.05 -8.16 7.70
C GLU A 90 -10.49 -8.47 8.13
N THR A 91 -11.36 -7.46 8.24
CA THR A 91 -12.76 -7.66 8.60
C THR A 91 -13.57 -8.22 7.44
N ILE A 92 -13.33 -7.72 6.22
CA ILE A 92 -13.97 -8.20 4.99
C ILE A 92 -13.58 -9.66 4.72
N THR A 93 -12.29 -9.96 4.75
CA THR A 93 -11.80 -11.31 4.45
C THR A 93 -12.12 -12.32 5.56
N ARG A 94 -12.32 -11.87 6.79
CA ARG A 94 -12.84 -12.72 7.88
C ARG A 94 -14.32 -13.04 7.68
N LEU A 95 -15.09 -12.12 7.11
CA LEU A 95 -16.50 -12.33 6.78
C LEU A 95 -16.69 -13.25 5.58
N ASP A 96 -15.88 -13.05 4.54
CA ASP A 96 -15.87 -13.89 3.34
C ASP A 96 -14.42 -14.26 2.95
N PRO A 97 -13.92 -15.42 3.39
CA PRO A 97 -12.58 -15.91 3.05
C PRO A 97 -12.39 -16.25 1.57
N TYR A 98 -13.47 -16.33 0.78
CA TYR A 98 -13.39 -16.60 -0.65
C TYR A 98 -13.46 -15.32 -1.50
N PHE A 99 -13.47 -14.14 -0.84
CA PHE A 99 -13.53 -12.87 -1.52
C PHE A 99 -12.18 -12.44 -2.09
N VAL A 100 -11.78 -13.06 -3.21
CA VAL A 100 -10.49 -12.85 -3.89
C VAL A 100 -10.15 -11.37 -4.11
N ALA A 101 -11.13 -10.53 -4.51
CA ALA A 101 -10.87 -9.12 -4.79
C ALA A 101 -10.40 -8.35 -3.54
N ALA A 102 -10.94 -8.66 -2.36
CA ALA A 102 -10.53 -8.04 -1.11
C ALA A 102 -9.09 -8.39 -0.75
N TYR A 103 -8.66 -9.64 -0.98
CA TYR A 103 -7.27 -10.05 -0.81
C TYR A 103 -6.34 -9.39 -1.83
N ARG A 104 -6.69 -9.48 -3.13
CA ARG A 104 -5.87 -8.98 -4.23
C ARG A 104 -5.67 -7.46 -4.11
N TYR A 105 -6.75 -6.70 -4.18
CA TYR A 105 -6.68 -5.25 -4.19
C TYR A 105 -6.29 -4.71 -2.81
N GLY A 106 -6.77 -5.32 -1.72
CA GLY A 106 -6.30 -5.00 -0.37
C GLY A 106 -4.78 -5.14 -0.24
N GLY A 107 -4.20 -6.22 -0.78
CA GLY A 107 -2.76 -6.44 -0.84
C GLY A 107 -2.03 -5.36 -1.63
N ILE A 108 -2.52 -5.03 -2.83
CA ILE A 108 -1.97 -3.93 -3.65
C ILE A 108 -2.00 -2.61 -2.88
N PHE A 109 -3.13 -2.24 -2.28
CA PHE A 109 -3.27 -0.97 -1.58
C PHE A 109 -2.41 -0.88 -0.32
N LEU A 110 -2.29 -1.96 0.44
CA LEU A 110 -1.40 -2.03 1.60
C LEU A 110 0.06 -1.83 1.19
N ALA A 111 0.51 -2.50 0.12
CA ALA A 111 1.89 -2.38 -0.35
C ALA A 111 2.17 -1.04 -1.05
N ALA A 112 1.31 -0.63 -1.98
CA ALA A 112 1.58 0.50 -2.87
C ALA A 112 1.22 1.85 -2.23
N LEU A 113 0.13 1.93 -1.45
CA LEU A 113 -0.38 3.19 -0.91
C LEU A 113 0.00 3.37 0.56
N LYS A 114 -0.28 2.37 1.39
CA LYS A 114 0.05 2.42 2.82
C LYS A 114 1.54 2.19 3.08
N ALA A 115 2.29 1.66 2.11
CA ALA A 115 3.69 1.24 2.26
C ALA A 115 3.89 0.27 3.45
N ASP A 116 2.94 -0.65 3.61
CA ASP A 116 2.95 -1.72 4.60
C ASP A 116 2.98 -3.08 3.88
N ASP A 117 4.18 -3.45 3.45
CA ASP A 117 4.43 -4.70 2.73
C ASP A 117 4.22 -5.92 3.62
N ALA A 118 4.45 -5.81 4.93
CA ALA A 118 4.22 -6.91 5.87
C ALA A 118 2.73 -7.25 6.00
N ALA A 119 1.86 -6.24 6.15
CA ALA A 119 0.41 -6.45 6.15
C ALA A 119 -0.07 -6.96 4.78
N SER A 120 0.48 -6.44 3.68
CA SER A 120 0.18 -6.92 2.33
C SER A 120 0.51 -8.40 2.15
N ILE A 121 1.73 -8.82 2.51
CA ILE A 121 2.17 -10.22 2.43
C ILE A 121 1.30 -11.12 3.30
N LYS A 122 0.99 -10.69 4.53
CA LYS A 122 0.10 -11.46 5.42
C LYS A 122 -1.27 -11.67 4.78
N LEU A 123 -1.88 -10.58 4.28
CA LEU A 123 -3.21 -10.64 3.65
C LEU A 123 -3.19 -11.53 2.41
N LEU A 124 -2.22 -11.36 1.51
CA LEU A 124 -2.09 -12.16 0.30
C LEU A 124 -1.83 -13.65 0.61
N HIS A 125 -1.01 -13.95 1.62
CA HIS A 125 -0.76 -15.31 2.08
C HIS A 125 -2.06 -15.97 2.55
N ASP A 126 -2.83 -15.29 3.40
CA ASP A 126 -4.13 -15.78 3.86
C ASP A 126 -5.08 -15.99 2.67
N GLY A 127 -5.04 -15.11 1.68
CA GLY A 127 -5.83 -15.26 0.45
C GLY A 127 -5.45 -16.50 -0.36
N ILE A 128 -4.16 -16.78 -0.54
CA ILE A 128 -3.65 -17.96 -1.26
C ILE A 128 -4.09 -19.25 -0.56
N VAL A 129 -4.08 -19.27 0.78
CA VAL A 129 -4.52 -20.44 1.56
C VAL A 129 -6.01 -20.73 1.34
N HIS A 130 -6.86 -19.70 1.31
CA HIS A 130 -8.30 -19.89 1.11
C HIS A 130 -8.70 -20.06 -0.37
N ASN A 131 -7.90 -19.56 -1.31
CA ASN A 131 -8.20 -19.50 -2.74
C ASN A 131 -7.02 -20.01 -3.59
N PRO A 132 -6.66 -21.30 -3.49
CA PRO A 132 -5.44 -21.84 -4.10
C PRO A 132 -5.42 -21.83 -5.63
N ASP A 133 -6.59 -21.84 -6.27
CA ASP A 133 -6.70 -21.90 -7.74
C ASP A 133 -6.57 -20.51 -8.41
N THR A 134 -6.46 -19.44 -7.61
CA THR A 134 -6.45 -18.06 -8.08
C THR A 134 -5.02 -17.61 -8.40
N TRP A 135 -4.70 -17.35 -9.67
CA TRP A 135 -3.35 -16.90 -10.09
C TRP A 135 -3.00 -15.48 -9.62
N GLN A 136 -4.01 -14.64 -9.41
CA GLN A 136 -3.84 -13.22 -9.10
C GLN A 136 -3.08 -13.04 -7.79
N LEU A 137 -3.44 -13.79 -6.75
CA LEU A 137 -2.86 -13.64 -5.41
C LEU A 137 -1.36 -13.95 -5.35
N PRO A 138 -0.87 -15.10 -5.88
CA PRO A 138 0.56 -15.35 -5.97
C PRO A 138 1.28 -14.36 -6.92
N TYR A 139 0.64 -13.89 -8.00
CA TYR A 139 1.22 -12.83 -8.82
C TYR A 139 1.42 -11.51 -8.05
N GLU A 140 0.40 -11.04 -7.33
CA GLU A 140 0.52 -9.82 -6.51
C GLU A 140 1.56 -10.01 -5.39
N MET A 141 1.66 -11.21 -4.80
CA MET A 141 2.70 -11.54 -3.82
C MET A 141 4.10 -11.38 -4.42
N ALA A 142 4.33 -11.88 -5.63
CA ALA A 142 5.60 -11.69 -6.34
C ALA A 142 5.90 -10.20 -6.59
N CYS A 143 4.89 -9.41 -6.97
CA CYS A 143 5.04 -7.97 -7.17
C CYS A 143 5.50 -7.26 -5.88
N VAL A 144 4.94 -7.63 -4.72
CA VAL A 144 5.39 -7.07 -3.43
C VAL A 144 6.86 -7.37 -3.16
N TYR A 145 7.34 -8.57 -3.47
CA TYR A 145 8.76 -8.91 -3.32
C TYR A 145 9.67 -8.12 -4.28
N LEU A 146 9.26 -7.96 -5.55
CA LEU A 146 10.05 -7.29 -6.58
C LEU A 146 10.08 -5.75 -6.46
N VAL A 147 9.05 -5.18 -5.84
CA VAL A 147 8.91 -3.72 -5.69
C VAL A 147 9.24 -3.28 -4.27
N ASN A 148 8.55 -3.84 -3.27
CA ASN A 148 8.62 -3.37 -1.90
C ASN A 148 9.78 -4.00 -1.11
N ARG A 149 10.19 -5.24 -1.43
CA ARG A 149 11.29 -5.94 -0.74
C ARG A 149 12.52 -6.18 -1.61
N ARG A 150 12.72 -5.42 -2.67
CA ARG A 150 13.82 -5.67 -3.62
C ARG A 150 15.24 -5.69 -3.05
N ASP A 151 15.43 -5.03 -1.90
CA ASP A 151 16.72 -4.97 -1.22
C ASP A 151 16.98 -6.22 -0.37
N ASP A 152 15.96 -7.07 -0.13
CA ASP A 152 16.11 -8.32 0.62
C ASP A 152 16.76 -9.40 -0.28
N PRO A 153 17.78 -10.12 0.22
CA PRO A 153 18.51 -11.13 -0.56
C PRO A 153 17.62 -12.23 -1.17
N ASP A 154 16.55 -12.59 -0.46
CA ASP A 154 15.64 -13.67 -0.87
C ASP A 154 14.53 -13.22 -1.83
N SER A 155 14.36 -11.91 -2.06
CA SER A 155 13.17 -11.40 -2.77
C SER A 155 13.04 -11.90 -4.20
N LYS A 156 14.15 -11.95 -4.96
CA LYS A 156 14.11 -12.50 -6.33
C LYS A 156 13.70 -13.98 -6.33
N ARG A 157 14.24 -14.76 -5.40
CA ARG A 157 13.92 -16.19 -5.26
C ARG A 157 12.45 -16.40 -4.87
N LEU A 158 11.96 -15.65 -3.89
CA LEU A 158 10.56 -15.72 -3.44
C LEU A 158 9.61 -15.26 -4.55
N ALA A 159 9.92 -14.17 -5.23
CA ALA A 159 9.12 -13.70 -6.37
C ALA A 159 9.05 -14.75 -7.48
N ALA A 160 10.18 -15.37 -7.86
CA ALA A 160 10.19 -16.44 -8.85
C ALA A 160 9.34 -17.64 -8.44
N GLN A 161 9.36 -18.03 -7.16
CA GLN A 161 8.50 -19.10 -6.62
C GLN A 161 7.02 -18.75 -6.75
N TYR A 162 6.62 -17.54 -6.36
CA TYR A 162 5.23 -17.12 -6.47
C TYR A 162 4.77 -16.93 -7.91
N LEU A 163 5.63 -16.44 -8.82
CA LEU A 163 5.32 -16.41 -10.25
C LEU A 163 5.11 -17.82 -10.82
N ALA A 164 5.91 -18.80 -10.38
CA ALA A 164 5.72 -20.20 -10.76
C ALA A 164 4.40 -20.77 -10.22
N ILE A 165 4.03 -20.45 -8.96
CA ILE A 165 2.73 -20.84 -8.39
C ILE A 165 1.58 -20.21 -9.19
N ALA A 166 1.68 -18.93 -9.53
CA ALA A 166 0.68 -18.25 -10.36
C ALA A 166 0.53 -18.93 -11.72
N ALA A 167 1.64 -19.23 -12.41
CA ALA A 167 1.62 -19.91 -13.69
C ALA A 167 1.05 -21.34 -13.59
N ALA A 168 1.30 -22.03 -12.47
CA ALA A 168 0.87 -23.41 -12.27
C ALA A 168 -0.65 -23.57 -12.11
N THR A 169 -1.41 -22.49 -11.87
CA THR A 169 -2.89 -22.58 -11.84
C THR A 169 -3.50 -22.85 -13.22
N GLY A 170 -2.74 -22.61 -14.31
CA GLY A 170 -3.20 -22.79 -15.69
C GLY A 170 -4.09 -21.65 -16.22
N GLU A 171 -4.49 -20.71 -15.37
CA GLU A 171 -5.33 -19.56 -15.73
C GLU A 171 -4.56 -18.24 -15.85
N ALA A 172 -3.27 -18.25 -15.53
CA ALA A 172 -2.42 -17.07 -15.56
C ALA A 172 -2.29 -16.50 -17.00
N PRO A 173 -2.53 -15.20 -17.20
CA PRO A 173 -2.29 -14.54 -18.49
C PRO A 173 -0.80 -14.49 -18.85
N ALA A 174 -0.51 -14.28 -20.14
CA ALA A 174 0.86 -14.30 -20.68
C ALA A 174 1.84 -13.37 -19.94
N PHE A 175 1.39 -12.19 -19.49
CA PHE A 175 2.26 -11.23 -18.79
C PHE A 175 2.87 -11.78 -17.49
N VAL A 176 2.22 -12.77 -16.83
CA VAL A 176 2.76 -13.41 -15.63
C VAL A 176 4.03 -14.20 -15.99
N THR A 177 3.98 -14.94 -17.10
CA THR A 177 5.12 -15.68 -17.62
C THR A 177 6.20 -14.75 -18.17
N GLU A 178 5.83 -13.67 -18.85
CA GLU A 178 6.78 -12.63 -19.31
C GLU A 178 7.54 -12.01 -18.13
N THR A 179 6.84 -11.70 -17.03
CA THR A 179 7.45 -11.19 -15.80
C THR A 179 8.43 -12.20 -15.20
N ALA A 180 8.07 -13.50 -15.20
CA ALA A 180 8.97 -14.56 -14.73
C ALA A 180 10.22 -14.70 -15.61
N GLN A 181 10.06 -14.58 -16.93
CA GLN A 181 11.18 -14.62 -17.88
C GLN A 181 12.12 -13.44 -17.69
N ALA A 182 11.59 -12.21 -17.58
CA ALA A 182 12.37 -11.01 -17.31
C ALA A 182 13.19 -11.15 -16.01
N LEU A 183 12.57 -11.70 -14.95
CA LEU A 183 13.25 -11.97 -13.70
C LEU A 183 14.38 -13.02 -13.84
N MET A 184 14.15 -14.08 -14.62
CA MET A 184 15.16 -15.13 -14.90
C MET A 184 16.32 -14.63 -15.76
N GLN A 185 16.08 -13.67 -16.64
CA GLN A 185 17.11 -13.03 -17.47
C GLN A 185 17.91 -11.96 -16.72
N GLU A 186 17.65 -11.81 -15.42
CA GLU A 186 18.27 -10.79 -14.57
C GLU A 186 18.08 -9.37 -15.11
N GLU A 187 16.94 -9.10 -15.76
CA GLU A 187 16.58 -7.76 -16.17
C GLU A 187 16.53 -6.79 -14.98
N ASP A 188 16.69 -5.50 -15.26
CA ASP A 188 16.63 -4.48 -14.22
C ASP A 188 15.25 -4.49 -13.54
N LEU A 189 15.25 -4.59 -12.21
CA LEU A 189 14.02 -4.59 -11.43
C LEU A 189 13.17 -3.32 -11.64
N LEU A 190 13.78 -2.18 -12.05
CA LEU A 190 13.02 -0.99 -12.43
C LEU A 190 12.26 -1.16 -13.75
N ASP A 191 12.81 -1.92 -14.69
CA ASP A 191 12.14 -2.19 -15.97
C ASP A 191 10.99 -3.18 -15.76
N ILE A 192 11.20 -4.21 -14.95
CA ILE A 192 10.14 -5.13 -14.51
C ILE A 192 9.02 -4.37 -13.78
N GLU A 193 9.38 -3.52 -12.81
CA GLU A 193 8.41 -2.69 -12.08
C GLU A 193 7.64 -1.74 -13.02
N ARG A 194 8.30 -1.16 -14.03
CA ARG A 194 7.63 -0.33 -15.03
C ARG A 194 6.58 -1.14 -15.79
N GLY A 195 6.94 -2.33 -16.27
CA GLY A 195 6.01 -3.21 -16.99
C GLY A 195 4.78 -3.56 -16.15
N MET A 196 4.96 -3.88 -14.87
CA MET A 196 3.86 -4.15 -13.94
C MET A 196 2.89 -2.97 -13.82
N TRP A 197 3.40 -1.76 -13.62
CA TRP A 197 2.54 -0.58 -13.49
C TRP A 197 1.92 -0.14 -14.81
N GLU A 198 2.61 -0.32 -15.94
CA GLU A 198 2.04 -0.07 -17.26
C GLU A 198 0.87 -1.02 -17.56
N HIS A 199 1.01 -2.29 -17.20
CA HIS A 199 -0.08 -3.26 -17.27
C HIS A 199 -1.25 -2.85 -16.37
N MET A 200 -0.99 -2.48 -15.12
CA MET A 200 -2.02 -2.00 -14.19
C MET A 200 -2.73 -0.74 -14.70
N ARG A 201 -2.02 0.14 -15.41
CA ARG A 201 -2.59 1.36 -16.02
C ARG A 201 -3.54 1.04 -17.18
N ALA A 202 -3.50 -0.16 -17.74
CA ALA A 202 -4.45 -0.62 -18.75
C ALA A 202 -5.72 -1.25 -18.14
N SER A 203 -5.84 -1.32 -16.81
CA SER A 203 -7.03 -1.81 -16.11
C SER A 203 -8.28 -0.97 -16.39
N ASP A 204 -9.45 -1.60 -16.43
CA ASP A 204 -10.75 -0.92 -16.53
C ASP A 204 -11.10 -0.11 -15.27
N ASP A 205 -10.53 -0.49 -14.11
CA ASP A 205 -10.76 0.18 -12.84
C ASP A 205 -10.04 1.53 -12.78
N GLN A 206 -10.80 2.62 -12.61
CA GLN A 206 -10.27 3.98 -12.55
C GLN A 206 -9.28 4.19 -11.39
N LEU A 207 -9.57 3.63 -10.21
CA LEU A 207 -8.69 3.76 -9.04
C LEU A 207 -7.36 3.04 -9.30
N MET A 208 -7.39 1.84 -9.90
CA MET A 208 -6.17 1.14 -10.32
C MET A 208 -5.33 1.95 -11.30
N ARG A 209 -5.96 2.57 -12.29
CA ARG A 209 -5.26 3.42 -13.26
C ARG A 209 -4.60 4.63 -12.60
N ASP A 210 -5.26 5.24 -11.63
CA ASP A 210 -4.74 6.40 -10.91
C ASP A 210 -3.58 6.02 -9.98
N VAL A 211 -3.68 4.88 -9.28
CA VAL A 211 -2.58 4.31 -8.50
C VAL A 211 -1.37 4.02 -9.40
N ALA A 212 -1.59 3.34 -10.52
CA ALA A 212 -0.53 2.98 -11.46
C ALA A 212 0.16 4.22 -12.05
N ARG A 213 -0.61 5.25 -12.43
CA ARG A 213 -0.07 6.52 -12.94
C ARG A 213 0.86 7.17 -11.94
N ARG A 214 0.43 7.30 -10.69
CA ARG A 214 1.26 7.84 -9.62
C ARG A 214 2.53 7.03 -9.41
N LYS A 215 2.43 5.70 -9.42
CA LYS A 215 3.61 4.82 -9.26
C LYS A 215 4.59 4.92 -10.41
N LEU A 216 4.11 5.12 -11.63
CA LEU A 216 4.96 5.41 -12.80
C LEU A 216 5.66 6.77 -12.68
N GLU A 217 5.00 7.79 -12.12
CA GLU A 217 5.64 9.08 -11.82
C GLU A 217 6.75 8.93 -10.77
N GLU A 218 6.48 8.23 -9.65
CA GLU A 218 7.48 7.92 -8.61
C GLU A 218 8.66 7.10 -9.17
N LEU A 219 8.38 6.15 -10.08
CA LEU A 219 9.40 5.37 -10.77
C LEU A 219 10.25 6.22 -11.70
N LYS A 220 9.64 7.12 -12.47
CA LYS A 220 10.34 8.06 -13.34
C LYS A 220 11.31 8.94 -12.55
N LEU A 221 10.92 9.40 -11.35
CA LEU A 221 11.82 10.17 -10.49
C LEU A 221 13.06 9.35 -10.07
N ARG A 222 12.88 8.07 -9.72
CA ARG A 222 13.99 7.15 -9.40
C ARG A 222 14.91 6.92 -10.60
N MET A 223 14.35 6.70 -11.78
CA MET A 223 15.11 6.55 -13.02
C MET A 223 15.89 7.81 -13.39
N ASN A 224 15.27 8.99 -13.23
CA ASN A 224 15.94 10.28 -13.43
C ASN A 224 17.12 10.44 -12.47
N CYS A 225 16.97 10.11 -11.18
CA CYS A 225 18.10 10.12 -10.24
C CYS A 225 19.24 9.20 -10.71
N ARG A 226 18.95 8.01 -11.23
CA ARG A 226 19.98 7.11 -11.78
C ARG A 226 20.71 7.75 -12.97
N GLY A 227 19.97 8.29 -13.94
CA GLY A 227 20.55 8.95 -15.11
C GLY A 227 21.38 10.19 -14.75
N LEU A 228 20.90 11.01 -13.81
CA LEU A 228 21.64 12.17 -13.30
C LEU A 228 22.93 11.76 -12.56
N ASN A 229 22.89 10.68 -11.77
CA ASN A 229 24.10 10.14 -11.14
C ASN A 229 25.11 9.62 -12.17
N GLN A 230 24.66 9.04 -13.28
CA GLN A 230 25.53 8.66 -14.39
C GLN A 230 26.18 9.89 -15.04
N ALA A 231 25.41 10.95 -15.27
CA ALA A 231 25.94 12.22 -15.79
C ALA A 231 26.98 12.86 -14.84
N VAL A 232 26.76 12.79 -13.53
CA VAL A 232 27.74 13.21 -12.52
C VAL A 232 29.03 12.40 -12.63
N SER A 233 28.94 11.07 -12.73
CA SER A 233 30.12 10.20 -12.89
C SER A 233 30.93 10.56 -14.12
N VAL A 234 30.27 10.76 -15.27
CA VAL A 234 30.94 11.14 -16.52
C VAL A 234 31.58 12.52 -16.42
N PHE A 235 30.93 13.47 -15.74
CA PHE A 235 31.51 14.79 -15.46
C PHE A 235 32.78 14.67 -14.61
N GLU A 236 32.72 13.89 -13.52
CA GLU A 236 33.85 13.65 -12.62
C GLU A 236 35.06 13.05 -13.34
N GLU A 237 34.82 12.03 -14.18
CA GLU A 237 35.85 11.39 -14.99
C GLU A 237 36.49 12.36 -15.99
N THR A 238 35.71 13.29 -16.55
CA THR A 238 36.18 14.23 -17.58
C THR A 238 36.87 15.47 -16.98
N GLN A 239 36.37 15.98 -15.87
CA GLN A 239 36.81 17.25 -15.26
C GLN A 239 37.75 17.06 -14.06
N GLY A 240 37.91 15.83 -13.56
CA GLY A 240 38.75 15.51 -12.41
C GLY A 240 38.22 16.04 -11.08
N ARG A 241 36.96 16.49 -11.02
CA ARG A 241 36.28 16.97 -9.81
C ARG A 241 34.77 16.76 -9.91
N PRO A 242 34.06 16.67 -8.78
CA PRO A 242 32.60 16.69 -8.78
C PRO A 242 32.02 18.00 -9.32
N PRO A 243 30.81 17.96 -9.90
CA PRO A 243 30.08 19.18 -10.23
C PRO A 243 29.68 19.89 -8.94
N LYS A 244 29.73 21.22 -8.97
CA LYS A 244 29.32 22.08 -7.84
C LYS A 244 27.83 21.96 -7.57
N ASP A 245 27.03 21.88 -8.63
CA ASP A 245 25.59 21.72 -8.59
C ASP A 245 25.08 21.09 -9.90
N LEU A 246 23.78 20.77 -9.94
CA LEU A 246 23.16 20.17 -11.13
C LEU A 246 23.06 21.13 -12.32
N SER A 247 23.14 22.45 -12.08
CA SER A 247 23.11 23.44 -13.15
C SER A 247 24.41 23.40 -13.95
N GLU A 248 25.54 23.11 -13.29
CA GLU A 248 26.84 22.95 -13.93
C GLU A 248 26.81 21.85 -15.01
N LEU A 249 26.15 20.73 -14.73
CA LEU A 249 25.97 19.64 -15.71
C LEU A 249 25.25 20.09 -16.98
N THR A 250 24.30 21.02 -16.83
CA THR A 250 23.54 21.58 -17.96
C THR A 250 24.40 22.58 -18.74
N SER A 251 25.08 23.51 -18.04
CA SER A 251 25.94 24.51 -18.68
C SER A 251 27.15 23.92 -19.39
N SER A 252 27.66 22.78 -18.88
CA SER A 252 28.81 22.08 -19.46
C SER A 252 28.42 21.06 -20.52
N GLY A 253 27.13 20.94 -20.87
CA GLY A 253 26.64 20.09 -21.96
C GLY A 253 26.57 18.58 -21.63
N PHE A 254 26.80 18.19 -20.38
CA PHE A 254 26.65 16.80 -19.91
C PHE A 254 25.18 16.40 -19.73
N LEU A 255 24.28 17.39 -19.65
CA LEU A 255 22.85 17.21 -19.54
C LEU A 255 22.13 18.24 -20.43
N SER A 256 21.18 17.80 -21.25
CA SER A 256 20.42 18.73 -22.12
C SER A 256 19.50 19.66 -21.32
N ALA A 257 18.84 19.11 -20.29
CA ALA A 257 17.99 19.85 -19.37
C ALA A 257 17.78 19.06 -18.09
N LEU A 258 17.60 19.76 -16.96
CA LEU A 258 17.23 19.13 -15.70
C LEU A 258 15.75 18.67 -15.77
N PRO A 259 15.43 17.40 -15.46
CA PRO A 259 14.05 16.94 -15.44
C PRO A 259 13.26 17.63 -14.32
N SER A 260 11.97 17.88 -14.56
CA SER A 260 11.04 18.37 -13.54
C SER A 260 10.48 17.24 -12.69
N ASP A 261 10.15 17.54 -11.43
CA ASP A 261 9.37 16.66 -10.57
C ASP A 261 7.87 17.07 -10.63
N PRO A 262 6.99 16.23 -11.20
CA PRO A 262 5.55 16.53 -11.29
C PRO A 262 4.86 16.61 -9.92
N MET A 263 5.46 16.04 -8.88
CA MET A 263 4.91 15.95 -7.52
C MET A 263 5.39 17.11 -6.63
N GLY A 264 6.10 18.09 -7.19
CA GLY A 264 6.51 19.32 -6.50
C GLY A 264 7.83 19.22 -5.73
N GLY A 265 8.53 18.09 -5.82
CA GLY A 265 9.88 17.95 -5.27
C GLY A 265 10.97 18.60 -6.11
N ARG A 266 12.22 18.37 -5.72
CA ARG A 266 13.40 18.90 -6.42
C ARG A 266 14.57 17.94 -6.40
N TYR A 267 15.40 18.02 -7.44
CA TYR A 267 16.68 17.31 -7.52
C TYR A 267 17.79 18.11 -6.84
N PHE A 268 18.69 17.42 -6.15
CA PHE A 268 19.87 18.02 -5.52
C PHE A 268 21.00 16.98 -5.38
N ILE A 269 22.23 17.45 -5.19
CA ILE A 269 23.39 16.60 -4.86
C ILE A 269 23.51 16.55 -3.34
N ASP A 270 23.53 15.34 -2.76
CA ASP A 270 23.72 15.15 -1.32
C ASP A 270 25.21 15.24 -0.91
N ALA A 271 25.47 15.07 0.39
CA ALA A 271 26.83 15.13 0.95
C ALA A 271 27.76 14.03 0.39
N ASP A 272 27.21 12.94 -0.13
CA ASP A 272 27.94 11.82 -0.71
C ASP A 272 28.20 12.02 -2.22
N GLY A 273 27.88 13.20 -2.77
CA GLY A 273 28.03 13.51 -4.18
C GLY A 273 26.98 12.83 -5.07
N LYS A 274 25.91 12.27 -4.49
CA LYS A 274 24.87 11.57 -5.23
C LYS A 274 23.66 12.45 -5.47
N VAL A 275 23.11 12.36 -6.67
CA VAL A 275 21.86 13.03 -7.03
C VAL A 275 20.70 12.32 -6.36
N LYS A 276 19.92 13.08 -5.60
CA LYS A 276 18.69 12.66 -4.93
C LYS A 276 17.53 13.56 -5.34
N ASN A 277 16.32 13.11 -5.02
CA ASN A 277 15.10 13.87 -5.22
C ASN A 277 14.29 13.85 -3.91
N THR A 278 13.75 15.00 -3.50
CA THR A 278 13.04 15.13 -2.22
C THR A 278 11.80 14.24 -2.15
N THR A 279 10.98 14.17 -3.21
CA THR A 279 9.80 13.29 -3.26
C THR A 279 10.18 11.82 -3.06
N VAL A 280 11.25 11.37 -3.71
CA VAL A 280 11.77 9.99 -3.56
C VAL A 280 12.26 9.75 -2.14
N LEU A 281 13.01 10.69 -1.56
CA LEU A 281 13.54 10.56 -0.20
C LEU A 281 12.42 10.60 0.85
N ASP A 282 11.44 11.49 0.72
CA ASP A 282 10.31 11.59 1.65
C ASP A 282 9.47 10.31 1.64
N ALA A 283 9.24 9.72 0.46
CA ALA A 283 8.60 8.42 0.36
C ALA A 283 9.40 7.31 1.06
N GLN A 284 10.73 7.32 0.95
CA GLN A 284 11.60 6.39 1.67
C GLN A 284 11.58 6.63 3.18
N VAL A 285 11.51 7.89 3.63
CA VAL A 285 11.42 8.25 5.05
C VAL A 285 10.13 7.67 5.62
N GLN A 286 8.99 7.91 4.97
CA GLN A 286 7.69 7.40 5.42
C GLN A 286 7.65 5.87 5.47
N LYS A 287 8.24 5.19 4.48
CA LYS A 287 8.35 3.72 4.47
C LYS A 287 9.18 3.21 5.65
N ARG A 288 10.37 3.76 5.87
CA ARG A 288 11.27 3.35 6.97
C ARG A 288 10.68 3.70 8.34
N LEU A 289 10.00 4.83 8.47
CA LEU A 289 9.30 5.24 9.69
C LEU A 289 8.21 4.23 10.06
N ARG A 290 7.38 3.81 9.10
CA ARG A 290 6.35 2.78 9.33
C ARG A 290 6.95 1.44 9.72
N MET A 291 8.03 1.03 9.07
CA MET A 291 8.75 -0.21 9.41
C MET A 291 9.29 -0.18 10.85
N LEU A 292 9.88 0.95 11.25
CA LEU A 292 10.39 1.16 12.61
C LEU A 292 9.26 1.21 13.64
N GLN A 293 8.19 1.95 13.37
CA GLN A 293 7.04 2.02 14.25
C GLN A 293 6.42 0.63 14.47
N GLY A 294 6.20 -0.14 13.39
CA GLY A 294 5.70 -1.50 13.51
C GLY A 294 6.63 -2.45 14.28
N ALA A 295 7.95 -2.19 14.27
CA ALA A 295 8.90 -2.94 15.10
C ALA A 295 8.78 -2.56 16.58
N VAL A 296 8.59 -1.28 16.90
CA VAL A 296 8.32 -0.80 18.25
C VAL A 296 7.01 -1.39 18.79
N ASP A 297 5.94 -1.36 18.00
CA ASP A 297 4.64 -1.90 18.40
C ASP A 297 4.72 -3.42 18.67
N ARG A 298 5.48 -4.16 17.86
CA ARG A 298 5.75 -5.59 18.12
C ARG A 298 6.58 -5.81 19.38
N PHE A 299 7.57 -4.96 19.63
CA PHE A 299 8.37 -5.04 20.85
C PHE A 299 7.49 -4.84 22.09
N GLU A 300 6.64 -3.82 22.07
CA GLU A 300 5.70 -3.50 23.14
C GLU A 300 4.76 -4.66 23.41
N LYS A 301 4.15 -5.22 22.37
CA LYS A 301 3.26 -6.39 22.49
C LYS A 301 3.94 -7.60 23.14
N ASN A 302 5.23 -7.80 22.90
CA ASN A 302 5.97 -8.95 23.40
C ASN A 302 6.55 -8.73 24.81
N HIS A 303 6.91 -7.50 25.16
CA HIS A 303 7.61 -7.17 26.42
C HIS A 303 6.77 -6.39 27.43
N GLY A 304 5.56 -5.94 27.05
CA GLY A 304 4.67 -5.14 27.88
C GLY A 304 5.16 -3.71 28.16
N ARG A 305 6.15 -3.23 27.40
CA ARG A 305 6.69 -1.87 27.48
C ARG A 305 7.33 -1.44 26.16
N TYR A 306 7.43 -0.15 25.92
CA TYR A 306 8.22 0.37 24.81
C TYR A 306 9.73 0.15 25.01
N PRO A 307 10.50 0.06 23.91
CA PRO A 307 11.95 0.03 23.99
C PRO A 307 12.49 1.37 24.53
N ARG A 308 13.61 1.35 25.23
CA ARG A 308 14.29 2.55 25.76
C ARG A 308 14.98 3.36 24.67
N SER A 309 15.38 2.70 23.60
CA SER A 309 15.93 3.29 22.39
C SER A 309 15.67 2.38 21.19
N LEU A 310 15.79 2.92 19.98
CA LEU A 310 15.69 2.10 18.76
C LEU A 310 16.77 1.00 18.70
N ASP A 311 17.93 1.20 19.32
CA ASP A 311 18.99 0.19 19.39
C ASP A 311 18.57 -1.06 20.18
N GLU A 312 17.63 -0.91 21.13
CA GLU A 312 17.09 -2.06 21.87
C GLU A 312 16.34 -3.04 20.95
N LEU A 313 15.77 -2.55 19.84
CA LEU A 313 15.14 -3.41 18.84
C LEU A 313 16.15 -4.34 18.17
N VAL A 314 17.39 -3.87 17.99
CA VAL A 314 18.47 -4.66 17.41
C VAL A 314 19.02 -5.66 18.43
N SER A 315 19.29 -5.21 19.66
CA SER A 315 19.86 -6.07 20.71
C SER A 315 18.92 -7.23 21.09
N THR A 316 17.61 -7.02 21.01
CA THR A 316 16.58 -8.04 21.27
C THR A 316 16.22 -8.88 20.04
N ARG A 317 16.93 -8.71 18.90
CA ARG A 317 16.68 -9.40 17.63
C ARG A 317 15.27 -9.20 17.05
N VAL A 318 14.55 -8.18 17.51
CA VAL A 318 13.28 -7.73 16.88
C VAL A 318 13.57 -7.10 15.52
N PHE A 319 14.78 -6.55 15.35
CA PHE A 319 15.29 -5.96 14.13
C PHE A 319 16.72 -6.45 13.86
N SER A 320 17.08 -6.66 12.58
CA SER A 320 18.43 -7.12 12.24
C SER A 320 19.46 -6.00 12.36
N ASN A 321 19.18 -4.82 11.78
CA ASN A 321 19.99 -3.59 11.87
C ASN A 321 19.10 -2.38 11.58
N LEU A 322 19.22 -1.28 12.32
CA LEU A 322 18.40 -0.09 12.06
C LEU A 322 18.64 0.44 10.63
N PRO A 323 17.58 0.75 9.87
CA PRO A 323 17.74 1.29 8.54
C PRO A 323 18.31 2.71 8.66
N PRO A 324 19.29 3.11 7.82
CA PRO A 324 19.81 4.46 7.86
C PRO A 324 18.72 5.47 7.52
N HIS A 325 18.94 6.75 7.83
CA HIS A 325 18.03 7.79 7.37
C HIS A 325 18.23 8.03 5.85
N PRO A 326 17.16 8.21 5.04
CA PRO A 326 17.28 8.46 3.60
C PRO A 326 18.03 9.76 3.25
N TYR A 327 17.82 10.81 4.03
CA TYR A 327 18.64 12.03 3.94
C TYR A 327 19.95 11.82 4.69
N ALA A 328 21.08 11.99 4.00
CA ALA A 328 22.41 11.91 4.58
C ALA A 328 22.58 12.85 5.78
N GLY A 329 23.24 12.37 6.84
CA GLY A 329 23.53 13.13 8.05
C GLY A 329 22.36 13.32 9.03
N ARG A 330 21.15 12.84 8.71
CA ARG A 330 20.02 12.83 9.65
C ARG A 330 19.91 11.50 10.40
N THR A 331 19.23 11.53 11.53
CA THR A 331 18.96 10.35 12.38
C THR A 331 17.47 10.27 12.72
N TRP A 332 17.01 9.09 13.11
CA TRP A 332 15.63 8.88 13.56
C TRP A 332 15.43 9.48 14.95
N GLY A 333 14.34 10.23 15.13
CA GLY A 333 13.87 10.62 16.45
C GLY A 333 13.06 9.49 17.09
N TYR A 334 13.16 9.32 18.40
CA TYR A 334 12.38 8.33 19.13
C TYR A 334 12.02 8.84 20.53
N ASP A 335 10.75 8.71 20.89
CA ASP A 335 10.22 9.01 22.22
C ASP A 335 9.91 7.70 22.94
N ALA A 336 10.64 7.42 24.03
CA ALA A 336 10.52 6.18 24.79
C ALA A 336 9.24 6.11 25.65
N ASP A 337 8.64 7.25 25.98
CA ASP A 337 7.42 7.31 26.79
C ASP A 337 6.19 7.04 25.94
N SER A 338 6.16 7.60 24.72
CA SER A 338 5.05 7.39 23.78
C SER A 338 5.28 6.26 22.78
N GLY A 339 6.49 5.70 22.68
CA GLY A 339 6.85 4.69 21.68
C GLY A 339 6.88 5.22 20.24
N LYS A 340 6.86 6.55 20.05
CA LYS A 340 6.69 7.16 18.73
C LYS A 340 8.03 7.40 18.02
N VAL A 341 8.12 6.92 16.78
CA VAL A 341 9.26 7.18 15.88
C VAL A 341 9.01 8.42 15.03
N GLN A 342 10.02 9.27 14.87
CA GLN A 342 9.96 10.53 14.14
C GLN A 342 11.00 10.59 13.01
N GLY A 343 10.59 11.16 11.88
CA GLY A 343 11.32 11.11 10.61
C GLY A 343 12.40 12.15 10.39
N GLY A 344 12.76 12.98 11.38
CA GLY A 344 13.96 13.85 11.34
C GLY A 344 13.92 15.05 10.40
#